data_AF-A0A7D9J8K2-F1
#
_entry.id   AF-A0A7D9J8K2-F1
#
_cell.length_a   1.000
_cell.length_b   1.000
_cell.length_c   1.000
_cell.angle_alpha   90.00
_cell.angle_beta   90.00
_cell.angle_gamma   90.00
#
_symmetry.space_group_name_H-M   'P 1'
#
loop_
_entity.id
_entity.type
_entity.pdbx_description
1 polymer ?
#
loop_
_entity_poly.entity_id
_entity_poly.type
_entity_poly.pdbx_seq_one_letter_code
_entity_poly.pdbx_strand_id
1 'polypeptide(L)'
;PRGNSIDSGYGHADDAKMLLFFGTDGFKTSSLDPGLGTVTFEFEIKCEGPCYLTFYQLHSEKSVESGRYEKIKEWHGEQSKRTYSFVATARHTEGFYWVFRKGKHGNYEENEINDDGGHFNYRNDKVVFYFIKITKTVDGGAAGCKKCPVGMKDKGCIPCPKGNRITSEKDGKPKCEPCPKKTYLNVSDPYGKNACIPCGEYLTSAKGSTECVSDCKLISKGRSYDLTPIAGFRSVKTSALFTSKGTKYYHHFNISFCQKDPTAKASCYRNVSMEGNTQGKETFNYTICRMTIIPKHDTQKPLAAQPMSVGEQLMLISTKKVKANDEILADKDIVNTTVVSFHYHANDFTEACPKGRSTIIHNVCDPHRKAKEVKVAVPEKCSEGTCDGCSFHFIVYSSAACPLCTTADYDSIVTGCVKGKKYTTFVWKSSHLCLGGVTLPERNSTTCSILERSVKDFAVRFY
;
A
#
# COMPACT_ATOMS: atom_id res chain seq x y z
N PRO A 1 -15.41 -36.71 -6.84
CA PRO A 1 -15.52 -36.49 -5.37
C PRO A 1 -15.43 -37.82 -4.61
N ARG A 2 -14.48 -37.96 -3.70
CA ARG A 2 -14.33 -39.12 -2.82
C ARG A 2 -14.40 -38.65 -1.37
N GLY A 3 -15.55 -38.86 -0.74
CA GLY A 3 -15.83 -38.36 0.61
C GLY A 3 -15.71 -36.84 0.69
N ASN A 4 -14.84 -36.34 1.57
CA ASN A 4 -14.66 -34.91 1.86
C ASN A 4 -13.61 -34.22 0.96
N SER A 5 -13.27 -34.81 -0.19
CA SER A 5 -12.25 -34.27 -1.09
C SER A 5 -12.52 -34.58 -2.56
N ILE A 6 -11.88 -33.82 -3.45
CA ILE A 6 -11.83 -34.06 -4.90
C ILE A 6 -10.39 -34.41 -5.24
N ASP A 7 -10.12 -35.62 -5.69
CA ASP A 7 -8.79 -36.04 -6.14
C ASP A 7 -8.77 -36.34 -7.64
N SER A 8 -7.58 -36.31 -8.24
CA SER A 8 -7.37 -36.61 -9.65
C SER A 8 -7.49 -38.09 -10.03
N GLY A 9 -7.92 -38.95 -9.11
CA GLY A 9 -8.08 -40.39 -9.34
C GLY A 9 -6.82 -41.21 -9.06
N TYR A 10 -6.93 -42.53 -9.27
CA TYR A 10 -5.83 -43.50 -9.14
C TYR A 10 -5.74 -44.33 -10.41
N GLY A 11 -4.53 -44.82 -10.74
CA GLY A 11 -4.33 -45.79 -11.82
C GLY A 11 -4.34 -45.20 -13.22
N HIS A 12 -4.38 -43.87 -13.35
CA HIS A 12 -4.29 -43.19 -14.63
C HIS A 12 -2.88 -43.30 -15.20
N ALA A 13 -2.78 -43.40 -16.53
CA ALA A 13 -1.52 -43.33 -17.25
C ALA A 13 -0.80 -41.99 -17.01
N ASP A 14 0.50 -41.95 -17.27
CA ASP A 14 1.39 -40.83 -16.99
C ASP A 14 1.14 -39.66 -17.95
N ASP A 15 0.56 -39.92 -19.11
CA ASP A 15 0.11 -38.93 -20.10
C ASP A 15 -1.26 -38.32 -19.79
N ALA A 16 -2.00 -38.93 -18.86
CA ALA A 16 -3.31 -38.46 -18.47
C ALA A 16 -3.21 -37.10 -17.76
N LYS A 17 -4.03 -36.15 -18.19
CA LYS A 17 -4.20 -34.85 -17.54
C LYS A 17 -5.51 -34.80 -16.76
N MET A 18 -5.47 -34.22 -15.57
CA MET A 18 -6.68 -33.84 -14.85
C MET A 18 -6.97 -32.36 -15.11
N LEU A 19 -8.21 -32.07 -15.49
CA LEU A 19 -8.74 -30.72 -15.62
C LEU A 19 -9.89 -30.56 -14.63
N LEU A 20 -9.76 -29.60 -13.72
CA LEU A 20 -10.85 -29.18 -12.85
C LEU A 20 -11.24 -27.76 -13.27
N PHE A 21 -12.51 -27.56 -13.59
CA PHE A 21 -13.04 -26.27 -13.99
C PHE A 21 -14.18 -25.87 -13.06
N PHE A 22 -14.11 -24.63 -12.57
CA PHE A 22 -15.22 -23.97 -11.91
C PHE A 22 -15.64 -22.76 -12.73
N GLY A 23 -16.78 -22.91 -13.42
CA GLY A 23 -17.40 -21.83 -14.16
C GLY A 23 -18.15 -20.86 -13.27
N THR A 24 -18.24 -19.61 -13.72
CA THR A 24 -19.14 -18.60 -13.20
C THR A 24 -19.56 -17.66 -14.32
N ASP A 25 -20.80 -17.18 -14.28
CA ASP A 25 -21.35 -16.13 -15.15
C ASP A 25 -20.77 -14.73 -14.84
N GLY A 26 -19.76 -14.66 -13.98
CA GLY A 26 -19.05 -13.45 -13.59
C GLY A 26 -19.17 -13.13 -12.10
N PHE A 27 -18.67 -11.96 -11.70
CA PHE A 27 -18.71 -11.53 -10.30
C PHE A 27 -19.75 -10.43 -10.06
N LYS A 28 -20.58 -10.60 -9.04
CA LYS A 28 -21.48 -9.56 -8.53
C LYS A 28 -20.64 -8.44 -7.96
N THR A 29 -20.78 -7.26 -8.54
CA THR A 29 -20.36 -6.03 -7.90
C THR A 29 -21.48 -5.56 -6.98
N SER A 30 -21.23 -5.56 -5.67
CA SER A 30 -22.16 -5.00 -4.69
C SER A 30 -21.49 -3.85 -3.96
N SER A 31 -22.31 -2.88 -3.55
CA SER A 31 -21.91 -1.84 -2.60
C SER A 31 -21.56 -2.40 -1.21
N LEU A 32 -22.05 -3.59 -0.88
CA LEU A 32 -21.74 -4.31 0.36
C LEU A 32 -20.35 -4.94 0.38
N ASP A 33 -19.86 -5.32 -0.80
CA ASP A 33 -18.66 -6.12 -1.00
C ASP A 33 -17.90 -5.58 -2.22
N PRO A 34 -17.33 -4.36 -2.16
CA PRO A 34 -16.56 -3.79 -3.26
C PRO A 34 -15.33 -4.66 -3.57
N GLY A 35 -14.95 -4.70 -4.85
CA GLY A 35 -13.89 -5.55 -5.36
C GLY A 35 -14.40 -6.86 -5.98
N LEU A 36 -13.56 -7.48 -6.79
CA LEU A 36 -13.87 -8.72 -7.50
C LEU A 36 -13.93 -9.92 -6.55
N GLY A 37 -14.49 -11.04 -7.01
CA GLY A 37 -14.58 -12.26 -6.22
C GLY A 37 -13.22 -12.86 -5.90
N THR A 38 -13.16 -13.64 -4.83
CA THR A 38 -11.95 -14.33 -4.39
C THR A 38 -12.15 -15.83 -4.50
N VAL A 39 -11.19 -16.52 -5.10
CA VAL A 39 -11.09 -17.97 -5.09
C VAL A 39 -10.08 -18.40 -4.04
N THR A 40 -10.49 -19.30 -3.15
CA THR A 40 -9.64 -19.88 -2.12
C THR A 40 -9.78 -21.39 -2.15
N PHE A 41 -8.66 -22.10 -2.19
CA PHE A 41 -8.66 -23.56 -2.19
C PHE A 41 -7.54 -24.13 -1.35
N GLU A 42 -7.83 -25.27 -0.72
CA GLU A 42 -6.86 -26.06 0.02
C GLU A 42 -6.58 -27.35 -0.73
N PHE A 43 -5.30 -27.63 -0.97
CA PHE A 43 -4.88 -28.77 -1.77
C PHE A 43 -3.56 -29.36 -1.26
N GLU A 44 -3.29 -30.59 -1.69
CA GLU A 44 -2.01 -31.28 -1.57
C GLU A 44 -1.68 -31.95 -2.92
N ILE A 45 -0.38 -32.06 -3.22
CA ILE A 45 0.11 -32.83 -4.36
C ILE A 45 0.94 -33.98 -3.80
N LYS A 46 0.56 -35.21 -4.15
CA LYS A 46 1.22 -36.44 -3.73
C LYS A 46 1.82 -37.08 -4.98
N CYS A 47 3.12 -36.97 -5.14
CA CYS A 47 3.82 -37.51 -6.31
C CYS A 47 5.12 -38.17 -5.90
N GLU A 48 5.38 -39.35 -6.45
CA GLU A 48 6.68 -40.01 -6.43
C GLU A 48 7.53 -39.58 -7.63
N GLY A 49 6.87 -39.23 -8.75
CA GLY A 49 7.49 -38.76 -9.99
C GLY A 49 7.48 -37.23 -10.17
N PRO A 50 8.05 -36.73 -11.27
CA PRO A 50 7.89 -35.33 -11.65
C PRO A 50 6.42 -35.07 -11.97
N CYS A 51 5.82 -34.07 -11.32
CA CYS A 51 4.43 -33.68 -11.57
C CYS A 51 4.27 -32.18 -11.33
N TYR A 52 3.17 -31.60 -11.80
CA TYR A 52 2.87 -30.20 -11.54
C TYR A 52 1.38 -29.90 -11.60
N LEU A 53 0.98 -28.89 -10.83
CA LEU A 53 -0.35 -28.30 -10.82
C LEU A 53 -0.25 -26.86 -11.31
N THR A 54 -1.05 -26.49 -12.30
CA THR A 54 -1.12 -25.11 -12.79
C THR A 54 -2.53 -24.56 -12.57
N PHE A 55 -2.62 -23.35 -12.02
CA PHE A 55 -3.85 -22.64 -11.74
C PHE A 55 -3.96 -21.39 -12.60
N TYR A 56 -5.18 -21.15 -13.08
CA TYR A 56 -5.43 -20.12 -14.08
C TYR A 56 -6.79 -19.45 -13.90
N GLN A 57 -6.88 -18.22 -14.42
CA GLN A 57 -8.12 -17.45 -14.55
C GLN A 57 -8.59 -17.46 -16.01
N LEU A 58 -9.89 -17.66 -16.23
CA LEU A 58 -10.52 -17.60 -17.55
C LEU A 58 -11.25 -16.27 -17.73
N HIS A 59 -10.85 -15.48 -18.72
CA HIS A 59 -11.45 -14.18 -19.04
C HIS A 59 -12.55 -14.32 -20.10
N SER A 60 -13.64 -13.55 -19.98
CA SER A 60 -14.75 -13.55 -20.97
C SER A 60 -14.39 -12.92 -22.30
N GLU A 61 -13.46 -11.96 -22.29
CA GLU A 61 -12.91 -11.35 -23.49
C GLU A 61 -11.45 -11.80 -23.61
N LYS A 62 -10.99 -12.08 -24.84
CA LYS A 62 -9.57 -12.39 -25.07
C LYS A 62 -8.72 -11.25 -24.52
N SER A 63 -7.97 -11.50 -23.45
CA SER A 63 -6.88 -10.61 -23.05
C SER A 63 -5.89 -10.55 -24.21
N VAL A 64 -5.57 -9.33 -24.67
CA VAL A 64 -4.66 -9.09 -25.79
C VAL A 64 -3.22 -9.54 -25.46
N GLU A 65 -2.90 -9.74 -24.18
CA GLU A 65 -1.57 -10.17 -23.70
C GLU A 65 -1.48 -11.67 -23.31
N SER A 66 -2.58 -12.31 -22.87
CA SER A 66 -2.56 -13.69 -22.34
C SER A 66 -3.55 -14.66 -23.00
N GLY A 67 -4.35 -14.20 -23.97
CA GLY A 67 -5.44 -15.00 -24.54
C GLY A 67 -6.64 -15.10 -23.59
N ARG A 68 -7.44 -16.17 -23.69
CA ARG A 68 -8.58 -16.41 -22.77
C ARG A 68 -8.13 -16.94 -21.40
N TYR A 69 -6.92 -17.50 -21.31
CA TYR A 69 -6.46 -18.25 -20.15
C TYR A 69 -5.20 -17.59 -19.55
N GLU A 70 -5.31 -17.01 -18.37
CA GLU A 70 -4.19 -16.36 -17.69
C GLU A 70 -3.48 -17.31 -16.71
N LYS A 71 -2.19 -17.54 -16.96
CA LYS A 71 -1.13 -17.99 -16.03
C LYS A 71 -1.21 -17.36 -14.64
N ILE A 72 -1.86 -17.95 -13.63
CA ILE A 72 -1.83 -17.35 -12.27
C ILE A 72 -0.73 -17.93 -11.40
N LYS A 73 -0.60 -19.27 -11.35
CA LYS A 73 0.43 -19.93 -10.53
C LYS A 73 0.69 -21.37 -10.95
N GLU A 74 1.89 -21.86 -10.68
CA GLU A 74 2.27 -23.27 -10.83
C GLU A 74 2.98 -23.80 -9.60
N TRP A 75 2.75 -25.08 -9.29
CA TRP A 75 3.42 -25.83 -8.25
C TRP A 75 4.01 -27.10 -8.84
N HIS A 76 5.27 -27.41 -8.48
CA HIS A 76 5.99 -28.58 -8.99
C HIS A 76 6.28 -29.58 -7.87
N GLY A 77 6.25 -30.87 -8.22
CA GLY A 77 6.56 -31.97 -7.32
C GLY A 77 5.57 -32.11 -6.15
N GLU A 78 5.98 -32.86 -5.14
CA GLU A 78 5.18 -33.06 -3.92
C GLU A 78 4.93 -31.73 -3.19
N GLN A 79 3.68 -31.49 -2.81
CA GLN A 79 3.27 -30.31 -2.07
C GLN A 79 2.48 -30.73 -0.84
N SER A 80 3.02 -30.41 0.33
CA SER A 80 2.29 -30.54 1.60
C SER A 80 0.98 -29.75 1.55
N LYS A 81 -0.02 -30.26 2.27
CA LYS A 81 -1.34 -29.65 2.41
C LYS A 81 -1.24 -28.16 2.72
N ARG A 82 -1.82 -27.33 1.86
CA ARG A 82 -1.73 -25.86 1.93
C ARG A 82 -2.94 -25.17 1.34
N THR A 83 -3.12 -23.91 1.73
CA THR A 83 -4.21 -23.05 1.24
C THR A 83 -3.65 -21.94 0.37
N TYR A 84 -4.32 -21.69 -0.76
CA TYR A 84 -4.03 -20.59 -1.67
C TYR A 84 -5.28 -19.74 -1.89
N SER A 85 -5.11 -18.42 -1.90
CA SER A 85 -6.18 -17.45 -2.14
C SER A 85 -5.76 -16.48 -3.23
N PHE A 86 -6.68 -16.18 -4.14
CA PHE A 86 -6.46 -15.27 -5.25
C PHE A 86 -7.72 -14.42 -5.51
N VAL A 87 -7.53 -13.12 -5.72
CA VAL A 87 -8.61 -12.19 -6.08
C VAL A 87 -8.65 -12.09 -7.60
N ALA A 88 -9.81 -12.29 -8.20
CA ALA A 88 -9.97 -12.21 -9.65
C ALA A 88 -9.54 -10.83 -10.16
N THR A 89 -8.90 -10.79 -11.32
CA THR A 89 -8.38 -9.55 -11.93
C THR A 89 -9.37 -8.89 -12.88
N ALA A 90 -10.40 -9.61 -13.34
CA ALA A 90 -11.40 -9.12 -14.30
C ALA A 90 -12.86 -9.29 -13.83
N ARG A 91 -13.71 -8.30 -14.16
CA ARG A 91 -15.16 -8.30 -13.84
C ARG A 91 -15.90 -9.46 -14.50
N HIS A 92 -15.55 -9.75 -15.74
CA HIS A 92 -16.14 -10.81 -16.54
C HIS A 92 -15.17 -12.00 -16.60
N THR A 93 -14.88 -12.58 -15.43
CA THR A 93 -14.17 -13.85 -15.36
C THR A 93 -15.20 -14.96 -15.56
N GLU A 94 -15.00 -15.84 -16.55
CA GLU A 94 -15.91 -16.98 -16.83
C GLU A 94 -15.65 -18.17 -15.91
N GLY A 95 -14.52 -18.16 -15.19
CA GLY A 95 -14.20 -19.22 -14.25
C GLY A 95 -12.73 -19.33 -13.92
N PHE A 96 -12.43 -20.40 -13.19
CA PHE A 96 -11.09 -20.79 -12.81
C PHE A 96 -10.84 -22.23 -13.21
N TYR A 97 -9.61 -22.53 -13.61
CA TYR A 97 -9.24 -23.89 -13.96
C TYR A 97 -7.91 -24.31 -13.35
N TRP A 98 -7.85 -25.59 -13.00
CA TRP A 98 -6.68 -26.27 -12.48
C TRP A 98 -6.31 -27.40 -13.43
N VAL A 99 -5.03 -27.50 -13.77
CA VAL A 99 -4.49 -28.57 -14.62
C VAL A 99 -3.41 -29.29 -13.84
N PHE A 100 -3.64 -30.57 -13.58
CA PHE A 100 -2.61 -31.44 -13.01
C PHE A 100 -2.08 -32.39 -14.09
N ARG A 101 -0.76 -32.49 -14.16
CA ARG A 101 -0.05 -33.37 -15.09
C ARG A 101 1.08 -34.11 -14.37
N LYS A 102 1.33 -35.33 -14.83
CA LYS A 102 2.50 -36.14 -14.49
C LYS A 102 3.53 -35.92 -15.61
N GLY A 103 4.82 -35.94 -15.29
CA GLY A 103 5.92 -35.61 -16.20
C GLY A 103 6.59 -34.24 -15.93
N LYS A 104 7.74 -34.03 -16.59
CA LYS A 104 8.49 -32.76 -16.53
C LYS A 104 7.89 -31.72 -17.48
N HIS A 105 7.73 -30.48 -16.99
CA HIS A 105 7.28 -29.33 -17.78
C HIS A 105 8.24 -29.08 -18.96
N GLY A 106 7.75 -29.16 -20.21
CA GLY A 106 8.52 -28.85 -21.43
C GLY A 106 8.84 -30.02 -22.37
N ASN A 107 8.49 -31.26 -22.04
CA ASN A 107 8.77 -32.43 -22.91
C ASN A 107 7.58 -32.92 -23.76
N TYR A 108 6.49 -32.15 -23.84
CA TYR A 108 5.27 -32.58 -24.53
C TYR A 108 5.14 -32.07 -25.97
N GLU A 109 6.06 -31.23 -26.46
CA GLU A 109 5.99 -30.70 -27.83
C GLU A 109 6.81 -31.49 -28.86
N GLU A 110 7.41 -32.64 -28.54
CA GLU A 110 8.22 -33.35 -29.56
C GLU A 110 8.35 -34.88 -29.43
N ASN A 111 7.43 -35.57 -28.74
CA ASN A 111 7.41 -37.05 -28.75
C ASN A 111 6.00 -37.64 -28.92
N GLU A 112 5.06 -36.90 -29.53
CA GLU A 112 3.86 -37.54 -30.07
C GLU A 112 4.16 -37.99 -31.50
N ILE A 113 4.45 -39.29 -31.62
CA ILE A 113 4.11 -40.25 -32.69
C ILE A 113 5.10 -41.39 -32.44
N ASN A 114 4.67 -42.49 -31.80
CA ASN A 114 5.29 -43.84 -31.73
C ASN A 114 5.40 -44.49 -30.34
N ASP A 115 4.61 -44.09 -29.34
CA ASP A 115 4.42 -44.95 -28.16
C ASP A 115 2.93 -45.13 -27.85
N ASP A 116 2.33 -46.16 -28.45
CA ASP A 116 0.95 -46.61 -28.20
C ASP A 116 0.81 -47.27 -26.80
N GLY A 117 1.88 -47.34 -26.01
CA GLY A 117 1.87 -47.85 -24.65
C GLY A 117 1.78 -46.74 -23.61
N GLY A 118 0.58 -46.45 -23.09
CA GLY A 118 0.44 -45.53 -21.96
C GLY A 118 1.44 -45.87 -20.85
N HIS A 119 2.34 -44.95 -20.51
CA HIS A 119 3.27 -45.15 -19.41
C HIS A 119 2.52 -45.10 -18.09
N PHE A 120 2.92 -45.92 -17.13
CA PHE A 120 2.16 -46.16 -15.90
C PHE A 120 3.06 -46.16 -14.65
N ASN A 121 4.21 -45.49 -14.75
CA ASN A 121 5.23 -45.49 -13.73
C ASN A 121 4.78 -44.71 -12.49
N TYR A 122 3.88 -43.74 -12.66
CA TYR A 122 3.40 -42.85 -11.60
C TYR A 122 1.88 -42.92 -11.47
N ARG A 123 1.33 -44.14 -11.50
CA ARG A 123 -0.12 -44.42 -11.42
C ARG A 123 -0.82 -43.80 -10.21
N ASN A 124 -0.10 -43.61 -9.12
CA ASN A 124 -0.64 -43.09 -7.86
C ASN A 124 -0.38 -41.60 -7.63
N ASP A 125 0.37 -40.95 -8.53
CA ASP A 125 0.60 -39.51 -8.47
C ASP A 125 -0.73 -38.78 -8.66
N LYS A 126 -1.04 -37.90 -7.71
CA LYS A 126 -2.33 -37.24 -7.66
C LYS A 126 -2.27 -35.88 -6.98
N VAL A 127 -3.25 -35.05 -7.32
CA VAL A 127 -3.62 -33.87 -6.55
C VAL A 127 -4.91 -34.15 -5.80
N VAL A 128 -5.01 -33.66 -4.57
CA VAL A 128 -6.23 -33.73 -3.75
C VAL A 128 -6.62 -32.33 -3.32
N PHE A 129 -7.84 -31.92 -3.63
CA PHE A 129 -8.48 -30.69 -3.18
C PHE A 129 -9.44 -30.99 -2.02
N TYR A 130 -9.25 -30.29 -0.90
CA TYR A 130 -10.07 -30.46 0.29
C TYR A 130 -11.27 -29.51 0.28
N PHE A 131 -11.09 -28.28 -0.16
CA PHE A 131 -12.19 -27.36 -0.43
C PHE A 131 -11.81 -26.37 -1.51
N ILE A 132 -12.82 -25.88 -2.22
CA ILE A 132 -12.73 -24.75 -3.14
C ILE A 132 -13.88 -23.82 -2.79
N LYS A 133 -13.56 -22.57 -2.48
CA LYS A 133 -14.50 -21.53 -2.13
C LYS A 133 -14.32 -20.36 -3.09
N ILE A 134 -15.36 -20.07 -3.85
CA ILE A 134 -15.41 -18.88 -4.71
C ILE A 134 -16.44 -17.93 -4.11
N THR A 135 -16.07 -16.67 -3.94
CA THR A 135 -16.95 -15.63 -3.40
C THR A 135 -17.45 -14.70 -4.50
N LYS A 136 -18.62 -14.08 -4.26
CA LYS A 136 -19.21 -13.03 -5.10
C LYS A 136 -19.58 -13.46 -6.53
N THR A 137 -19.83 -14.73 -6.81
CA THR A 137 -20.29 -15.18 -8.14
C THR A 137 -21.71 -14.67 -8.44
N VAL A 138 -21.99 -14.41 -9.72
CA VAL A 138 -23.33 -14.08 -10.23
C VAL A 138 -24.29 -15.25 -10.02
N ASP A 139 -23.77 -16.43 -10.29
CA ASP A 139 -24.41 -17.73 -10.33
C ASP A 139 -23.78 -18.70 -9.31
N GLY A 140 -24.30 -19.92 -9.24
CA GLY A 140 -23.90 -20.94 -8.27
C GLY A 140 -24.70 -20.89 -6.95
N GLY A 141 -24.43 -21.85 -6.07
CA GLY A 141 -25.11 -22.02 -4.79
C GLY A 141 -24.18 -21.75 -3.60
N ALA A 142 -24.57 -20.87 -2.68
CA ALA A 142 -23.88 -20.70 -1.41
C ALA A 142 -24.30 -21.81 -0.43
N ALA A 143 -23.37 -22.27 0.42
CA ALA A 143 -23.69 -23.20 1.52
C ALA A 143 -24.73 -22.62 2.52
N GLY A 144 -24.96 -21.30 2.48
CA GLY A 144 -26.04 -20.61 3.17
C GLY A 144 -26.12 -19.13 2.74
N CYS A 145 -27.31 -18.54 2.82
CA CYS A 145 -27.53 -17.13 2.51
C CYS A 145 -27.38 -16.27 3.77
N LYS A 146 -26.62 -15.18 3.68
CA LYS A 146 -26.62 -14.14 4.72
C LYS A 146 -27.85 -13.25 4.55
N LYS A 147 -28.53 -12.91 5.66
CA LYS A 147 -29.63 -11.93 5.63
C LYS A 147 -29.08 -10.54 5.29
N CYS A 148 -29.84 -9.77 4.50
CA CYS A 148 -29.49 -8.39 4.18
C CYS A 148 -29.50 -7.51 5.44
N PRO A 149 -28.54 -6.58 5.61
CA PRO A 149 -28.40 -5.82 6.86
C PRO A 149 -29.48 -4.77 7.10
N VAL A 150 -29.95 -4.09 6.05
CA VAL A 150 -31.01 -3.06 6.17
C VAL A 150 -32.33 -3.54 5.57
N GLY A 151 -32.28 -4.34 4.50
CA GLY A 151 -33.45 -4.85 3.80
C GLY A 151 -33.12 -5.20 2.35
N MET A 152 -34.15 -5.44 1.54
CA MET A 152 -34.03 -5.70 0.11
C MET A 152 -34.76 -4.63 -0.69
N LYS A 153 -34.17 -4.21 -1.82
CA LYS A 153 -34.83 -3.38 -2.83
C LYS A 153 -34.46 -3.92 -4.21
N ASP A 154 -35.43 -4.05 -5.12
CA ASP A 154 -35.23 -4.45 -6.53
C ASP A 154 -34.35 -5.70 -6.70
N LYS A 155 -34.58 -6.74 -5.87
CA LYS A 155 -33.82 -8.02 -5.82
C LYS A 155 -32.36 -7.92 -5.31
N GLY A 156 -31.94 -6.79 -4.74
CA GLY A 156 -30.62 -6.61 -4.11
C GLY A 156 -30.68 -6.25 -2.63
N CYS A 157 -29.63 -6.58 -1.86
CA CYS A 157 -29.50 -6.16 -0.47
C CYS A 157 -29.13 -4.67 -0.37
N ILE A 158 -29.77 -3.95 0.56
CA ILE A 158 -29.40 -2.58 0.89
C ILE A 158 -28.17 -2.61 1.82
N PRO A 159 -27.06 -1.95 1.45
CA PRO A 159 -25.86 -1.87 2.28
C PRO A 159 -26.09 -1.06 3.56
N CYS A 160 -25.27 -1.32 4.58
CA CYS A 160 -25.15 -0.39 5.69
C CYS A 160 -24.61 0.97 5.20
N PRO A 161 -24.96 2.08 5.90
CA PRO A 161 -24.30 3.35 5.66
C PRO A 161 -22.77 3.22 5.80
N LYS A 162 -22.02 4.04 5.04
CA LYS A 162 -20.55 4.02 5.04
C LYS A 162 -20.00 4.13 6.47
N GLY A 163 -19.04 3.25 6.79
CA GLY A 163 -18.42 3.21 8.12
C GLY A 163 -19.12 2.36 9.15
N ASN A 164 -20.24 1.74 8.80
CA ASN A 164 -20.98 0.88 9.72
C ASN A 164 -20.66 -0.59 9.44
N ARG A 165 -20.23 -1.31 10.49
CA ARG A 165 -20.11 -2.76 10.49
C ARG A 165 -21.48 -3.43 10.64
N ILE A 166 -21.57 -4.67 10.20
CA ILE A 166 -22.75 -5.52 10.32
C ILE A 166 -22.57 -6.40 11.57
N THR A 167 -23.35 -6.17 12.62
CA THR A 167 -23.41 -7.04 13.80
C THR A 167 -24.64 -7.94 13.74
N SER A 168 -24.53 -9.16 14.27
CA SER A 168 -25.68 -10.04 14.46
C SER A 168 -26.17 -9.89 15.89
N GLU A 169 -27.44 -9.49 16.08
CA GLU A 169 -28.07 -9.52 17.41
C GLU A 169 -28.45 -10.94 17.83
N LYS A 170 -28.84 -11.12 19.11
CA LYS A 170 -29.26 -12.39 19.71
C LYS A 170 -30.41 -13.08 18.95
N ASP A 171 -31.23 -12.31 18.22
CA ASP A 171 -32.36 -12.82 17.41
C ASP A 171 -31.99 -13.15 15.95
N GLY A 172 -30.70 -13.15 15.61
CA GLY A 172 -30.22 -13.49 14.25
C GLY A 172 -30.61 -12.48 13.17
N LYS A 173 -30.90 -11.22 13.56
CA LYS A 173 -31.11 -10.09 12.64
C LYS A 173 -29.81 -9.27 12.53
N PRO A 174 -29.35 -8.97 11.30
CA PRO A 174 -28.21 -8.10 11.10
C PRO A 174 -28.56 -6.64 11.41
N LYS A 175 -27.63 -5.90 12.03
CA LYS A 175 -27.75 -4.50 12.39
C LYS A 175 -26.51 -3.73 11.96
N CYS A 176 -26.69 -2.48 11.54
CA CYS A 176 -25.59 -1.59 11.17
C CYS A 176 -25.15 -0.77 12.39
N GLU A 177 -23.90 -0.94 12.80
CA GLU A 177 -23.31 -0.17 13.90
C GLU A 177 -22.08 0.61 13.39
N PRO A 178 -21.92 1.89 13.75
CA PRO A 178 -20.74 2.66 13.35
C PRO A 178 -19.46 2.07 13.93
N CYS A 179 -18.44 2.00 13.08
CA CYS A 179 -17.11 1.62 13.52
C CYS A 179 -16.59 2.64 14.55
N PRO A 180 -16.00 2.20 15.68
CA PRO A 180 -15.45 3.08 16.70
C PRO A 180 -14.43 4.08 16.15
N LYS A 181 -14.21 5.18 16.88
CA LYS A 181 -13.13 6.12 16.55
C LYS A 181 -11.77 5.39 16.52
N LYS A 182 -10.86 5.86 15.66
CA LYS A 182 -9.54 5.24 15.40
C LYS A 182 -9.65 3.85 14.74
N THR A 183 -10.76 3.56 14.06
CA THR A 183 -10.92 2.37 13.22
C THR A 183 -11.51 2.73 11.86
N TYR A 184 -11.36 1.85 10.87
CA TYR A 184 -12.02 1.96 9.57
C TYR A 184 -12.68 0.63 9.18
N LEU A 185 -13.72 0.69 8.35
CA LEU A 185 -14.46 -0.50 7.95
C LEU A 185 -13.68 -1.29 6.88
N ASN A 186 -13.46 -2.58 7.16
CA ASN A 186 -13.08 -3.55 6.14
C ASN A 186 -14.27 -3.82 5.24
N VAL A 187 -14.27 -3.21 4.06
CA VAL A 187 -15.33 -3.37 3.07
C VAL A 187 -15.38 -4.76 2.45
N SER A 188 -14.31 -5.56 2.54
CA SER A 188 -14.28 -6.93 2.01
C SER A 188 -14.84 -7.96 2.98
N ASP A 189 -14.92 -7.63 4.27
CA ASP A 189 -15.61 -8.44 5.28
C ASP A 189 -16.22 -7.52 6.36
N PRO A 190 -17.40 -6.94 6.08
CA PRO A 190 -18.02 -5.95 6.97
C PRO A 190 -18.69 -6.57 8.20
N TYR A 191 -18.53 -7.87 8.47
CA TYR A 191 -19.27 -8.59 9.52
C TYR A 191 -18.51 -8.71 10.85
N GLY A 192 -19.25 -8.53 11.96
CA GLY A 192 -18.76 -8.77 13.31
C GLY A 192 -17.81 -7.71 13.83
N LYS A 193 -17.18 -7.99 14.98
CA LYS A 193 -16.30 -7.01 15.64
C LYS A 193 -15.00 -6.74 14.87
N ASN A 194 -14.51 -7.74 14.16
CA ASN A 194 -13.25 -7.70 13.42
C ASN A 194 -13.37 -6.94 12.08
N ALA A 195 -14.59 -6.55 11.69
CA ALA A 195 -14.82 -5.72 10.51
C ALA A 195 -14.25 -4.30 10.65
N CYS A 196 -14.08 -3.79 11.87
CA CYS A 196 -13.47 -2.48 12.09
C CYS A 196 -11.97 -2.66 12.38
N ILE A 197 -11.14 -2.31 11.41
CA ILE A 197 -9.67 -2.42 11.51
C ILE A 197 -9.13 -1.17 12.21
N PRO A 198 -8.25 -1.30 13.21
CA PRO A 198 -7.64 -0.14 13.88
C PRO A 198 -6.76 0.66 12.92
N CYS A 199 -6.85 1.99 13.00
CA CYS A 199 -5.92 2.89 12.34
C CYS A 199 -4.55 2.82 13.02
N GLY A 200 -3.48 2.82 12.20
CA GLY A 200 -2.12 2.80 12.70
C GLY A 200 -1.71 4.06 13.46
N GLU A 201 -0.46 4.06 13.92
CA GLU A 201 0.08 5.15 14.73
C GLU A 201 0.02 6.50 14.01
N TYR A 202 -0.38 7.53 14.77
CA TYR A 202 -0.61 8.91 14.33
C TYR A 202 -1.69 9.09 13.24
N LEU A 203 -2.59 8.11 13.08
CA LEU A 203 -3.74 8.21 12.19
C LEU A 203 -5.06 8.25 12.95
N THR A 204 -6.06 8.84 12.32
CA THR A 204 -7.43 8.93 12.81
C THR A 204 -8.42 8.49 11.74
N SER A 205 -9.65 8.16 12.14
CA SER A 205 -10.71 7.78 11.21
C SER A 205 -11.20 8.99 10.44
N ALA A 206 -11.30 8.87 9.11
CA ALA A 206 -12.05 9.83 8.30
C ALA A 206 -13.53 9.87 8.73
N LYS A 207 -14.27 10.89 8.27
CA LYS A 207 -15.71 10.99 8.51
C LYS A 207 -16.41 9.73 7.96
N GLY A 208 -17.12 9.03 8.83
CA GLY A 208 -17.77 7.77 8.48
C GLY A 208 -16.79 6.59 8.36
N SER A 209 -15.66 6.62 9.07
CA SER A 209 -14.75 5.47 9.29
C SER A 209 -14.44 4.66 8.01
N THR A 210 -14.28 5.33 6.88
CA THR A 210 -14.03 4.69 5.57
C THR A 210 -12.56 4.42 5.31
N GLU A 211 -11.68 5.27 5.82
CA GLU A 211 -10.24 5.18 5.68
C GLU A 211 -9.55 5.85 6.87
N CYS A 212 -8.26 5.58 7.03
CA CYS A 212 -7.42 6.25 8.00
C CYS A 212 -6.73 7.45 7.36
N VAL A 213 -6.79 8.60 8.04
CA VAL A 213 -6.24 9.87 7.59
C VAL A 213 -5.34 10.48 8.67
N SER A 214 -4.48 11.38 8.23
CA SER A 214 -3.65 12.22 9.10
C SER A 214 -3.90 13.68 8.75
N ASP A 215 -3.91 14.55 9.75
CA ASP A 215 -3.82 16.00 9.58
C ASP A 215 -2.38 16.47 9.27
N CYS A 216 -1.46 15.51 9.09
CA CYS A 216 -0.03 15.70 8.88
C CYS A 216 0.68 16.43 10.01
N LYS A 217 0.12 16.35 11.22
CA LYS A 217 0.74 16.80 12.45
C LYS A 217 0.96 15.61 13.35
N LEU A 218 2.15 15.50 13.93
CA LEU A 218 2.44 14.43 14.87
C LEU A 218 3.37 14.89 15.98
N ILE A 219 3.25 14.23 17.13
CA ILE A 219 4.17 14.38 18.25
C ILE A 219 4.85 13.02 18.44
N SER A 220 6.14 12.95 18.17
CA SER A 220 6.93 11.75 18.36
C SER A 220 8.12 12.02 19.26
N LYS A 221 8.29 11.20 20.31
CA LYS A 221 9.40 11.28 21.27
C LYS A 221 9.62 12.70 21.82
N GLY A 222 8.53 13.40 22.14
CA GLY A 222 8.56 14.78 22.67
C GLY A 222 8.87 15.88 21.63
N ARG A 223 8.99 15.53 20.33
CA ARG A 223 9.16 16.49 19.23
C ARG A 223 7.88 16.58 18.41
N SER A 224 7.45 17.81 18.13
CA SER A 224 6.29 18.09 17.29
C SER A 224 6.72 18.29 15.84
N TYR A 225 5.92 17.84 14.89
CA TYR A 225 6.15 18.00 13.45
C TYR A 225 4.86 18.52 12.79
N ASP A 226 5.01 19.43 11.82
CA ASP A 226 3.91 19.92 10.99
C ASP A 226 4.30 19.81 9.51
N LEU A 227 3.86 18.71 8.89
CA LEU A 227 4.09 18.43 7.47
C LEU A 227 2.99 19.03 6.57
N THR A 228 2.07 19.84 7.09
CA THR A 228 1.05 20.48 6.24
C THR A 228 1.62 21.35 5.10
N PRO A 229 2.81 22.00 5.22
CA PRO A 229 3.37 22.77 4.11
C PRO A 229 3.75 21.94 2.87
N ILE A 230 3.97 20.62 3.01
CA ILE A 230 4.29 19.74 1.88
C ILE A 230 3.05 19.24 1.13
N ALA A 231 1.84 19.64 1.57
CA ALA A 231 0.60 19.22 0.96
C ALA A 231 0.53 19.52 -0.54
N GLY A 232 -0.21 18.67 -1.25
CA GLY A 232 -0.48 18.78 -2.67
C GLY A 232 0.10 17.64 -3.50
N PHE A 233 0.00 17.79 -4.82
CA PHE A 233 0.50 16.80 -5.77
C PHE A 233 1.99 17.00 -6.01
N ARG A 234 2.74 15.90 -6.01
CA ARG A 234 4.16 15.86 -6.35
C ARG A 234 4.39 14.72 -7.32
N SER A 235 5.47 14.83 -8.09
CA SER A 235 5.88 13.77 -8.97
C SER A 235 7.38 13.55 -8.94
N VAL A 236 7.77 12.33 -9.27
CA VAL A 236 9.18 11.95 -9.42
C VAL A 236 9.32 11.04 -10.62
N LYS A 237 10.36 11.31 -11.42
CA LYS A 237 10.77 10.45 -12.53
C LYS A 237 12.00 9.66 -12.10
N THR A 238 12.06 8.40 -12.50
CA THR A 238 13.26 7.58 -12.33
C THR A 238 14.35 7.98 -13.32
N SER A 239 15.52 7.41 -13.14
CA SER A 239 16.54 7.36 -14.19
C SER A 239 15.99 6.73 -15.47
N ALA A 240 16.60 7.08 -16.60
CA ALA A 240 16.26 6.50 -17.88
C ALA A 240 16.67 5.03 -17.92
N LEU A 241 15.76 4.20 -18.42
CA LEU A 241 15.94 2.79 -18.72
C LEU A 241 15.82 2.59 -20.22
N PHE A 242 16.30 1.44 -20.70
CA PHE A 242 16.29 1.12 -22.12
C PHE A 242 15.78 -0.31 -22.32
N THR A 243 14.87 -0.50 -23.27
CA THR A 243 14.45 -1.85 -23.67
C THR A 243 15.61 -2.59 -24.33
N SER A 244 15.46 -3.90 -24.55
CA SER A 244 16.45 -4.71 -25.31
C SER A 244 16.72 -4.18 -26.73
N LYS A 245 15.79 -3.40 -27.29
CA LYS A 245 15.93 -2.74 -28.59
C LYS A 245 16.45 -1.30 -28.49
N GLY A 246 16.89 -0.86 -27.31
CA GLY A 246 17.42 0.49 -27.08
C GLY A 246 16.36 1.59 -26.96
N THR A 247 15.07 1.26 -26.86
CA THR A 247 14.02 2.27 -26.68
C THR A 247 14.09 2.83 -25.26
N LYS A 248 14.34 4.13 -25.14
CA LYS A 248 14.38 4.83 -23.86
C LYS A 248 12.99 4.87 -23.21
N TYR A 249 12.90 4.62 -21.91
CA TYR A 249 11.72 4.85 -21.09
C TYR A 249 12.11 5.24 -19.66
N TYR A 250 11.15 5.70 -18.85
CA TYR A 250 11.32 5.91 -17.42
C TYR A 250 9.99 5.73 -16.70
N HIS A 251 10.03 5.49 -15.39
CA HIS A 251 8.83 5.48 -14.57
C HIS A 251 8.55 6.88 -14.04
N HIS A 252 7.29 7.27 -14.10
CA HIS A 252 6.78 8.52 -13.56
C HIS A 252 5.80 8.18 -12.45
N PHE A 253 6.10 8.64 -11.25
CA PHE A 253 5.25 8.48 -10.09
C PHE A 253 4.56 9.79 -9.76
N ASN A 254 3.25 9.74 -9.54
CA ASN A 254 2.48 10.86 -9.03
C ASN A 254 1.97 10.53 -7.63
N ILE A 255 2.14 11.47 -6.71
CA ILE A 255 1.95 11.30 -5.28
C ILE A 255 1.07 12.44 -4.76
N SER A 256 0.03 12.08 -3.99
CA SER A 256 -0.81 13.04 -3.29
C SER A 256 -0.41 13.12 -1.81
N PHE A 257 0.15 14.25 -1.38
CA PHE A 257 0.62 14.48 -0.01
C PHE A 257 -0.36 15.30 0.82
N CYS A 258 -0.59 14.90 2.07
CA CYS A 258 -1.21 15.72 3.12
C CYS A 258 -2.43 16.55 2.68
N GLN A 259 -3.28 15.97 1.82
CA GLN A 259 -4.40 16.70 1.25
C GLN A 259 -5.42 17.00 2.35
N LYS A 260 -5.95 18.22 2.35
CA LYS A 260 -7.08 18.58 3.21
C LYS A 260 -8.34 17.82 2.82
N ASP A 261 -8.51 17.56 1.53
CA ASP A 261 -9.56 16.72 1.00
C ASP A 261 -9.01 15.30 0.75
N PRO A 262 -9.45 14.27 1.49
CA PRO A 262 -8.98 12.90 1.31
C PRO A 262 -9.36 12.30 -0.05
N THR A 263 -10.34 12.90 -0.76
CA THR A 263 -10.73 12.50 -2.12
C THR A 263 -9.78 13.05 -3.20
N ALA A 264 -8.89 13.98 -2.86
CA ALA A 264 -7.89 14.51 -3.77
C ALA A 264 -6.78 13.47 -4.04
N LYS A 265 -6.99 12.66 -5.08
CA LYS A 265 -6.07 11.62 -5.54
C LYS A 265 -5.16 12.13 -6.66
N ALA A 266 -3.94 11.59 -6.76
CA ALA A 266 -3.04 11.81 -7.86
C ALA A 266 -3.51 11.07 -9.12
N SER A 267 -3.18 11.58 -10.30
CA SER A 267 -3.65 11.02 -11.57
C SER A 267 -2.52 10.46 -12.42
N CYS A 268 -2.64 9.22 -12.87
CA CYS A 268 -1.81 8.62 -13.91
C CYS A 268 -2.66 8.35 -15.15
N TYR A 269 -2.06 8.26 -16.33
CA TYR A 269 -2.82 8.11 -17.57
C TYR A 269 -2.17 7.15 -18.55
N ARG A 270 -2.98 6.66 -19.48
CA ARG A 270 -2.59 5.84 -20.63
C ARG A 270 -3.02 6.55 -21.90
N ASN A 271 -2.12 6.69 -22.87
CA ASN A 271 -2.41 7.34 -24.16
C ASN A 271 -1.90 6.56 -25.38
N VAL A 272 -1.50 5.31 -25.19
CA VAL A 272 -1.17 4.38 -26.27
C VAL A 272 -2.43 3.61 -26.68
N SER A 273 -2.75 3.60 -27.97
CA SER A 273 -3.79 2.73 -28.53
C SER A 273 -3.16 1.40 -28.95
N MET A 274 -3.75 0.29 -28.54
CA MET A 274 -3.48 -1.00 -29.18
C MET A 274 -4.27 -1.04 -30.49
N GLU A 275 -3.69 -1.58 -31.56
CA GLU A 275 -4.24 -1.58 -32.92
C GLU A 275 -5.76 -1.87 -32.94
N GLY A 276 -6.53 -0.92 -33.49
CA GLY A 276 -7.97 -1.07 -33.73
C GLY A 276 -8.91 -0.31 -32.80
N ASN A 277 -8.44 0.32 -31.72
CA ASN A 277 -9.33 1.08 -30.82
C ASN A 277 -8.97 2.57 -30.76
N THR A 278 -9.83 3.43 -31.31
CA THR A 278 -9.76 4.91 -31.26
C THR A 278 -10.12 5.47 -29.88
N GLN A 279 -9.81 4.77 -28.79
CA GLN A 279 -10.04 5.30 -27.45
C GLN A 279 -8.88 6.20 -27.02
N GLY A 280 -9.22 7.48 -26.86
CA GLY A 280 -8.33 8.52 -26.38
C GLY A 280 -7.83 8.29 -24.94
N LYS A 281 -7.02 9.25 -24.48
CA LYS A 281 -6.34 9.23 -23.17
C LYS A 281 -7.26 8.77 -22.02
N GLU A 282 -6.92 7.67 -21.38
CA GLU A 282 -7.59 7.16 -20.18
C GLU A 282 -6.84 7.60 -18.92
N THR A 283 -7.56 7.99 -17.87
CA THR A 283 -6.98 8.54 -16.63
C THR A 283 -7.43 7.74 -15.41
N PHE A 284 -6.47 7.43 -14.53
CA PHE A 284 -6.64 6.63 -13.33
C PHE A 284 -6.22 7.44 -12.10
N ASN A 285 -7.02 7.41 -11.04
CA ASN A 285 -6.82 8.24 -9.86
C ASN A 285 -6.51 7.36 -8.63
N TYR A 286 -5.33 7.57 -8.04
CA TYR A 286 -4.87 6.85 -6.84
C TYR A 286 -4.13 7.80 -5.89
N THR A 287 -3.91 7.41 -4.63
CA THR A 287 -3.11 8.24 -3.71
C THR A 287 -1.65 8.32 -4.19
N ILE A 288 -1.12 7.20 -4.67
CA ILE A 288 0.20 7.06 -5.28
C ILE A 288 0.09 6.14 -6.49
N CYS A 289 0.45 6.64 -7.67
CA CYS A 289 0.39 5.88 -8.91
C CYS A 289 1.69 5.96 -9.69
N ARG A 290 1.93 4.95 -10.52
CA ARG A 290 3.07 4.84 -11.44
C ARG A 290 2.56 4.68 -12.86
N MET A 291 3.22 5.32 -13.80
CA MET A 291 3.05 5.09 -15.24
C MET A 291 4.42 5.02 -15.92
N THR A 292 4.52 4.24 -16.99
CA THR A 292 5.72 4.16 -17.81
C THR A 292 5.63 5.20 -18.92
N ILE A 293 6.63 6.08 -18.99
CA ILE A 293 6.72 7.11 -20.02
C ILE A 293 7.80 6.73 -21.03
N ILE A 294 7.40 6.66 -22.29
CA ILE A 294 8.29 6.51 -23.44
C ILE A 294 8.41 7.90 -24.08
N PRO A 295 9.54 8.61 -23.85
CA PRO A 295 9.77 9.90 -24.50
C PRO A 295 9.83 9.72 -26.02
N LYS A 296 9.19 10.62 -26.76
CA LYS A 296 9.36 10.73 -28.21
C LYS A 296 10.38 11.83 -28.53
N HIS A 297 11.04 11.71 -29.67
CA HIS A 297 11.86 12.80 -30.21
C HIS A 297 10.95 13.89 -30.80
N ASP A 298 11.32 15.16 -30.57
CA ASP A 298 10.62 16.36 -31.04
C ASP A 298 9.20 16.58 -30.47
N THR A 299 8.55 17.72 -30.80
CA THR A 299 7.27 18.30 -30.31
C THR A 299 6.04 17.38 -30.12
N GLN A 300 6.16 16.08 -30.37
CA GLN A 300 5.13 15.08 -30.09
C GLN A 300 4.99 14.81 -28.58
N LYS A 301 3.75 14.61 -28.13
CA LYS A 301 3.47 14.24 -26.74
C LYS A 301 4.10 12.88 -26.40
N PRO A 302 4.69 12.72 -25.20
CA PRO A 302 5.25 11.44 -24.78
C PRO A 302 4.16 10.38 -24.67
N LEU A 303 4.53 9.12 -24.91
CA LEU A 303 3.63 7.99 -24.71
C LEU A 303 3.65 7.58 -23.24
N ALA A 304 2.47 7.30 -22.70
CA ALA A 304 2.25 6.84 -21.35
C ALA A 304 1.49 5.51 -21.40
N ALA A 305 2.02 4.51 -20.72
CA ALA A 305 1.47 3.16 -20.68
C ALA A 305 1.54 2.60 -19.25
N GLN A 306 0.83 1.49 -19.03
CA GLN A 306 0.89 0.69 -17.80
C GLN A 306 0.67 1.51 -16.50
N PRO A 307 -0.43 2.27 -16.39
CA PRO A 307 -0.78 2.92 -15.14
C PRO A 307 -1.08 1.85 -14.08
N MET A 308 -0.54 2.02 -12.88
CA MET A 308 -0.78 1.12 -11.75
C MET A 308 -0.80 1.87 -10.41
N SER A 309 -1.57 1.35 -9.47
CA SER A 309 -1.58 1.81 -8.08
C SER A 309 -0.36 1.25 -7.33
N VAL A 310 0.35 2.10 -6.60
CA VAL A 310 1.47 1.65 -5.73
C VAL A 310 1.23 2.00 -4.26
N GLY A 311 0.24 2.83 -3.97
CA GLY A 311 -0.20 3.13 -2.61
C GLY A 311 -1.58 3.80 -2.62
N GLU A 312 -2.52 3.24 -1.86
CA GLU A 312 -3.90 3.71 -1.82
C GLU A 312 -4.25 4.23 -0.43
N GLN A 313 -4.01 3.39 0.58
CA GLN A 313 -4.37 3.63 1.96
C GLN A 313 -3.13 3.95 2.80
N LEU A 314 -3.19 5.03 3.58
CA LEU A 314 -2.18 5.33 4.60
C LEU A 314 -2.40 4.41 5.80
N MET A 315 -1.43 3.54 6.07
CA MET A 315 -1.51 2.49 7.09
C MET A 315 -1.01 2.97 8.45
N LEU A 316 0.13 3.69 8.47
CA LEU A 316 0.69 4.30 9.67
C LEU A 316 1.69 5.41 9.32
N ILE A 317 1.99 6.25 10.30
CA ILE A 317 3.16 7.13 10.29
C ILE A 317 4.13 6.63 11.36
N SER A 318 5.43 6.74 11.09
CA SER A 318 6.47 6.31 12.02
C SER A 318 7.63 7.29 12.04
N THR A 319 8.45 7.23 13.08
CA THR A 319 9.71 8.00 13.13
C THR A 319 10.87 7.05 13.43
N LYS A 320 11.96 7.19 12.67
CA LYS A 320 13.16 6.38 12.82
C LYS A 320 14.40 7.27 12.79
N LYS A 321 15.34 7.01 13.68
CA LYS A 321 16.68 7.59 13.59
C LYS A 321 17.50 6.75 12.61
N VAL A 322 17.97 7.37 11.53
CA VAL A 322 18.68 6.69 10.46
C VAL A 322 20.08 6.29 10.94
N LYS A 323 20.42 5.02 10.75
CA LYS A 323 21.73 4.45 11.11
C LYS A 323 22.63 4.43 9.87
N ALA A 324 23.94 4.39 10.08
CA ALA A 324 24.91 4.32 8.97
C ALA A 324 24.76 3.06 8.10
N ASN A 325 24.17 1.99 8.63
CA ASN A 325 23.90 0.74 7.91
C ASN A 325 22.46 0.63 7.39
N ASP A 326 21.71 1.73 7.32
CA ASP A 326 20.35 1.70 6.77
C ASP A 326 20.38 1.37 5.27
N GLU A 327 19.65 0.33 4.86
CA GLU A 327 19.74 -0.11 3.47
C GLU A 327 19.20 0.92 2.48
N ILE A 328 18.17 1.68 2.86
CA ILE A 328 17.47 2.59 1.95
C ILE A 328 17.97 4.04 2.11
N LEU A 329 18.27 4.46 3.35
CA LEU A 329 18.52 5.86 3.70
C LEU A 329 19.97 6.15 4.12
N ALA A 330 20.93 5.22 3.96
CA ALA A 330 22.34 5.45 4.34
C ALA A 330 23.10 6.38 3.37
N ASP A 331 22.52 7.54 3.09
CA ASP A 331 23.23 8.69 2.52
C ASP A 331 23.89 9.48 3.66
N LYS A 332 25.11 9.98 3.45
CA LYS A 332 25.90 10.71 4.47
C LYS A 332 25.12 11.88 5.06
N ASP A 333 24.29 12.55 4.26
CA ASP A 333 23.51 13.71 4.67
C ASP A 333 22.26 13.34 5.50
N ILE A 334 21.85 12.08 5.50
CA ILE A 334 20.65 11.58 6.20
C ILE A 334 21.01 10.80 7.47
N VAL A 335 22.20 10.19 7.51
CA VAL A 335 22.66 9.41 8.67
C VAL A 335 22.61 10.25 9.96
N ASN A 336 22.18 9.62 11.05
CA ASN A 336 21.99 10.23 12.37
C ASN A 336 20.80 11.23 12.47
N THR A 337 20.07 11.46 11.37
CA THR A 337 18.85 12.28 11.35
C THR A 337 17.61 11.45 11.69
N THR A 338 16.60 12.10 12.30
CA THR A 338 15.29 11.47 12.52
C THR A 338 14.39 11.74 11.32
N VAL A 339 13.88 10.68 10.71
CA VAL A 339 13.04 10.70 9.51
C VAL A 339 11.61 10.31 9.87
N VAL A 340 10.64 11.06 9.36
CA VAL A 340 9.20 10.77 9.50
C VAL A 340 8.75 9.99 8.27
N SER A 341 8.34 8.74 8.44
CA SER A 341 7.98 7.85 7.32
C SER A 341 6.49 7.57 7.26
N PHE A 342 5.89 7.77 6.09
CA PHE A 342 4.47 7.51 5.81
C PHE A 342 4.39 6.18 5.07
N HIS A 343 3.59 5.24 5.59
CA HIS A 343 3.49 3.88 5.06
C HIS A 343 2.16 3.68 4.38
N TYR A 344 2.17 3.41 3.09
CA TYR A 344 1.00 3.18 2.26
C TYR A 344 0.93 1.72 1.80
N HIS A 345 -0.29 1.25 1.55
CA HIS A 345 -0.57 -0.06 0.99
C HIS A 345 -1.57 0.02 -0.15
N ALA A 346 -1.40 -0.84 -1.16
CA ALA A 346 -2.32 -1.04 -2.27
C ALA A 346 -2.68 -2.52 -2.39
N ASN A 347 -3.98 -2.81 -2.50
CA ASN A 347 -4.53 -4.17 -2.48
C ASN A 347 -4.54 -4.87 -3.86
N ASP A 348 -3.73 -4.41 -4.80
CA ASP A 348 -3.56 -5.04 -6.12
C ASP A 348 -2.63 -6.25 -6.02
N PHE A 349 -3.18 -7.41 -5.63
CA PHE A 349 -2.46 -8.67 -5.53
C PHE A 349 -2.08 -9.21 -6.92
N THR A 350 -0.82 -9.61 -7.09
CA THR A 350 -0.31 -10.26 -8.30
C THR A 350 0.47 -11.51 -7.94
N GLU A 351 0.85 -12.33 -8.93
CA GLU A 351 1.72 -13.49 -8.71
C GLU A 351 3.05 -13.07 -8.04
N ALA A 352 3.64 -11.97 -8.50
CA ALA A 352 4.86 -11.40 -7.94
C ALA A 352 4.65 -10.74 -6.56
N CYS A 353 3.49 -10.10 -6.34
CA CYS A 353 3.17 -9.37 -5.12
C CYS A 353 1.92 -9.96 -4.43
N PRO A 354 2.03 -11.16 -3.81
CA PRO A 354 0.87 -11.84 -3.22
C PRO A 354 0.30 -11.14 -1.98
N LYS A 355 1.03 -10.19 -1.41
CA LYS A 355 0.60 -9.34 -0.27
C LYS A 355 0.18 -7.94 -0.71
N GLY A 356 0.06 -7.69 -2.02
CA GLY A 356 -0.13 -6.36 -2.58
C GLY A 356 1.18 -5.57 -2.59
N ARG A 357 1.07 -4.26 -2.79
CA ARG A 357 2.22 -3.36 -2.87
C ARG A 357 2.29 -2.46 -1.65
N SER A 358 3.50 -2.17 -1.20
CA SER A 358 3.76 -1.26 -0.09
C SER A 358 4.58 -0.07 -0.59
N THR A 359 4.20 1.15 -0.23
CA THR A 359 5.00 2.34 -0.51
C THR A 359 5.38 3.03 0.79
N ILE A 360 6.66 3.33 0.99
CA ILE A 360 7.14 4.11 2.13
C ILE A 360 7.70 5.44 1.63
N ILE A 361 7.17 6.54 2.18
CA ILE A 361 7.68 7.87 1.90
C ILE A 361 8.43 8.40 3.11
N HIS A 362 9.73 8.62 2.94
CA HIS A 362 10.66 9.07 3.96
C HIS A 362 10.81 10.59 3.90
N ASN A 363 10.21 11.30 4.85
CA ASN A 363 10.31 12.77 4.94
C ASN A 363 11.57 13.14 5.74
N VAL A 364 12.53 13.75 5.05
CA VAL A 364 13.84 14.15 5.55
C VAL A 364 13.86 15.67 5.74
N CYS A 365 14.28 16.09 6.94
CA CYS A 365 14.46 17.50 7.27
C CYS A 365 15.61 18.10 6.43
N ASP A 366 15.29 19.14 5.66
CA ASP A 366 16.27 19.95 4.92
C ASP A 366 16.07 21.43 5.30
N PRO A 367 16.87 21.97 6.23
CA PRO A 367 16.65 23.29 6.79
C PRO A 367 17.00 24.44 5.84
N HIS A 368 17.75 24.16 4.77
CA HIS A 368 18.15 25.18 3.81
C HIS A 368 17.09 25.43 2.74
N ARG A 369 16.06 24.58 2.65
CA ARG A 369 14.94 24.76 1.72
C ARG A 369 13.90 25.74 2.23
N LYS A 370 13.32 26.49 1.28
CA LYS A 370 12.15 27.33 1.55
C LYS A 370 10.96 26.47 1.99
N ALA A 371 10.08 27.01 2.83
CA ALA A 371 8.97 26.25 3.46
C ALA A 371 8.04 25.48 2.51
N LYS A 372 7.87 25.95 1.26
CA LYS A 372 7.03 25.30 0.23
C LYS A 372 7.82 24.49 -0.79
N GLU A 373 9.15 24.55 -0.73
CA GLU A 373 10.01 23.81 -1.64
C GLU A 373 10.09 22.35 -1.18
N VAL A 374 9.76 21.44 -2.09
CA VAL A 374 9.72 20.01 -1.82
C VAL A 374 10.45 19.30 -2.94
N LYS A 375 11.53 18.58 -2.61
CA LYS A 375 12.23 17.71 -3.56
C LYS A 375 11.85 16.27 -3.27
N VAL A 376 11.29 15.58 -4.27
CA VAL A 376 11.01 14.14 -4.21
C VAL A 376 12.07 13.41 -5.02
N ALA A 377 12.66 12.38 -4.43
CA ALA A 377 13.67 11.54 -5.05
C ALA A 377 13.38 10.06 -4.81
N VAL A 378 13.95 9.22 -5.66
CA VAL A 378 14.05 7.77 -5.42
C VAL A 378 15.39 7.47 -4.75
N PRO A 379 15.47 6.53 -3.79
CA PRO A 379 16.75 6.11 -3.21
C PRO A 379 17.68 5.53 -4.28
N GLU A 380 18.99 5.74 -4.14
CA GLU A 380 19.98 5.24 -5.11
C GLU A 380 19.94 3.72 -5.27
N LYS A 381 19.80 2.98 -4.17
CA LYS A 381 19.71 1.50 -4.20
C LYS A 381 18.44 0.98 -4.87
N CYS A 382 17.42 1.81 -4.98
CA CYS A 382 16.12 1.46 -5.57
C CYS A 382 15.79 2.49 -6.65
N SER A 383 16.68 2.58 -7.66
CA SER A 383 16.67 3.61 -8.72
C SER A 383 15.42 3.59 -9.59
N GLU A 384 14.69 2.47 -9.64
CA GLU A 384 13.40 2.34 -10.32
C GLU A 384 12.20 2.73 -9.43
N GLY A 385 12.47 3.19 -8.21
CA GLY A 385 11.47 3.50 -7.18
C GLY A 385 11.05 2.30 -6.34
N THR A 386 11.51 1.09 -6.67
CA THR A 386 11.26 -0.17 -5.94
C THR A 386 12.53 -1.00 -5.85
N CYS A 387 12.64 -1.82 -4.81
CA CYS A 387 13.80 -2.66 -4.55
C CYS A 387 13.56 -4.14 -4.94
N ASP A 388 12.30 -4.57 -5.05
CA ASP A 388 11.89 -5.95 -5.29
C ASP A 388 10.65 -6.08 -6.21
N GLY A 389 10.14 -4.96 -6.74
CA GLY A 389 8.93 -4.91 -7.55
C GLY A 389 7.61 -4.74 -6.77
N CYS A 390 7.63 -4.86 -5.44
CA CYS A 390 6.45 -4.80 -4.57
C CYS A 390 6.55 -3.72 -3.49
N SER A 391 7.76 -3.42 -3.03
CA SER A 391 8.10 -2.41 -2.03
C SER A 391 8.73 -1.18 -2.71
N PHE A 392 8.05 -0.04 -2.58
CA PHE A 392 8.41 1.23 -3.18
C PHE A 392 8.90 2.21 -2.12
N HIS A 393 9.90 2.99 -2.46
CA HIS A 393 10.52 3.94 -1.53
C HIS A 393 10.72 5.29 -2.20
N PHE A 394 10.34 6.36 -1.50
CA PHE A 394 10.55 7.74 -1.92
C PHE A 394 11.15 8.55 -0.78
N ILE A 395 12.04 9.47 -1.12
CA ILE A 395 12.64 10.42 -0.17
C ILE A 395 12.11 11.80 -0.49
N VAL A 396 11.56 12.48 0.52
CA VAL A 396 11.01 13.83 0.42
C VAL A 396 11.85 14.76 1.28
N TYR A 397 12.59 15.66 0.64
CA TYR A 397 13.37 16.69 1.32
C TYR A 397 12.54 17.96 1.45
N SER A 398 12.35 18.43 2.68
CA SER A 398 11.64 19.67 2.98
C SER A 398 12.01 20.20 4.37
N SER A 399 11.93 21.52 4.55
CA SER A 399 12.03 22.14 5.88
C SER A 399 10.84 21.81 6.78
N ALA A 400 9.69 21.41 6.23
CA ALA A 400 8.52 20.99 7.01
C ALA A 400 8.70 19.62 7.69
N ALA A 401 9.68 18.81 7.25
CA ALA A 401 10.02 17.55 7.90
C ALA A 401 10.91 17.75 9.14
N CYS A 402 11.37 18.98 9.40
CA CYS A 402 12.11 19.33 10.60
C CYS A 402 11.17 19.43 11.82
N PRO A 403 11.66 19.10 13.02
CA PRO A 403 10.86 19.27 14.24
C PRO A 403 10.57 20.76 14.46
N LEU A 404 9.39 21.08 15.01
CA LEU A 404 9.03 22.43 15.44
C LEU A 404 9.83 22.83 16.67
N CYS A 405 10.24 24.09 16.74
CA CYS A 405 10.95 24.60 17.90
C CYS A 405 10.03 24.73 19.11
N THR A 406 10.59 24.43 20.27
CA THR A 406 9.93 24.49 21.58
C THR A 406 10.73 25.38 22.53
N THR A 407 10.18 25.66 23.71
CA THR A 407 10.89 26.40 24.77
C THR A 407 12.13 25.67 25.28
N ALA A 408 12.29 24.37 24.99
CA ALA A 408 13.50 23.61 25.32
C ALA A 408 14.68 23.91 24.38
N ASP A 409 14.44 24.57 23.25
CA ASP A 409 15.43 24.77 22.18
C ASP A 409 16.16 26.13 22.26
N TYR A 410 15.76 27.03 23.16
CA TYR A 410 16.45 28.31 23.44
C TYR A 410 16.81 28.46 24.92
N ASP A 411 17.80 29.29 25.21
CA ASP A 411 18.20 29.70 26.56
C ASP A 411 17.94 31.19 26.78
N SER A 412 17.74 31.58 28.05
CA SER A 412 17.66 32.98 28.45
C SER A 412 19.01 33.45 29.00
N ILE A 413 19.45 34.62 28.51
CA ILE A 413 20.63 35.33 28.98
C ILE A 413 20.15 36.57 29.69
N VAL A 414 20.42 36.64 31.00
CA VAL A 414 20.09 37.79 31.84
C VAL A 414 21.34 38.66 31.99
N THR A 415 21.24 39.94 31.66
CA THR A 415 22.35 40.89 31.88
C THR A 415 22.51 41.20 33.37
N GLY A 416 23.70 41.69 33.76
CA GLY A 416 23.87 42.32 35.06
C GLY A 416 22.92 43.51 35.29
N CYS A 417 22.70 43.87 36.55
CA CYS A 417 21.88 45.03 36.91
C CYS A 417 22.61 46.35 36.59
N VAL A 418 22.08 47.13 35.64
CA VAL A 418 22.64 48.43 35.27
C VAL A 418 21.55 49.48 35.41
N LYS A 419 21.82 50.53 36.22
CA LYS A 419 20.85 51.62 36.51
C LYS A 419 19.48 51.10 36.99
N GLY A 420 19.48 50.03 37.81
CA GLY A 420 18.27 49.47 38.41
C GLY A 420 17.41 48.59 37.50
N LYS A 421 17.87 48.28 36.28
CA LYS A 421 17.21 47.36 35.35
C LYS A 421 18.14 46.22 34.94
N LYS A 422 17.57 45.04 34.75
CA LYS A 422 18.19 43.88 34.09
C LYS A 422 17.40 43.52 32.85
N TYR A 423 18.09 43.06 31.81
CA TYR A 423 17.50 42.69 30.53
C TYR A 423 17.63 41.19 30.33
N THR A 424 16.54 40.53 29.94
CA THR A 424 16.58 39.13 29.52
C THR A 424 16.51 39.08 28.01
N THR A 425 17.52 38.49 27.37
CA THR A 425 17.53 38.20 25.94
C THR A 425 17.50 36.69 25.75
N PHE A 426 16.88 36.20 24.68
CA PHE A 426 16.76 34.78 24.40
C PHE A 426 17.61 34.42 23.17
N VAL A 427 18.32 33.29 23.23
CA VAL A 427 19.16 32.82 22.13
C VAL A 427 18.92 31.33 21.88
N TRP A 428 18.91 30.94 20.61
CA TRP A 428 18.81 29.53 20.24
C TRP A 428 20.05 28.75 20.69
N LYS A 429 19.86 27.50 21.14
CA LYS A 429 20.97 26.60 21.49
C LYS A 429 21.79 26.26 20.26
N SER A 430 23.10 26.03 20.42
CA SER A 430 23.98 25.68 19.30
C SER A 430 23.59 24.38 18.57
N SER A 431 22.84 23.49 19.23
CA SER A 431 22.27 22.27 18.64
C SER A 431 20.90 22.48 17.96
N HIS A 432 20.57 23.71 17.56
CA HIS A 432 19.27 24.08 17.00
C HIS A 432 18.99 23.38 15.65
N LEU A 433 18.24 22.28 15.72
CA LEU A 433 17.84 21.42 14.60
C LEU A 433 16.32 21.46 14.35
N CYS A 434 15.66 22.52 14.80
CA CYS A 434 14.22 22.74 14.65
C CYS A 434 13.92 23.93 13.73
N LEU A 435 12.73 23.96 13.14
CA LEU A 435 12.26 25.05 12.28
C LEU A 435 10.81 25.40 12.59
N GLY A 436 10.50 26.69 12.66
CA GLY A 436 9.17 27.17 13.02
C GLY A 436 8.79 26.82 14.46
N GLY A 437 7.49 26.74 14.76
CA GLY A 437 7.02 26.53 16.14
C GLY A 437 7.03 27.82 16.95
N VAL A 438 7.65 27.81 18.13
CA VAL A 438 7.77 29.02 18.96
C VAL A 438 8.79 30.00 18.36
N THR A 439 8.48 31.29 18.43
CA THR A 439 9.45 32.36 18.11
C THR A 439 10.30 32.67 19.34
N LEU A 440 11.51 33.20 19.12
CA LEU A 440 12.30 33.76 20.23
C LEU A 440 11.47 34.86 20.89
N PRO A 441 11.27 34.81 22.22
CA PRO A 441 10.54 35.86 22.91
C PRO A 441 11.26 37.21 22.76
N GLU A 442 10.48 38.29 22.77
CA GLU A 442 11.04 39.64 22.77
C GLU A 442 11.87 39.89 24.03
N ARG A 443 12.90 40.73 23.89
CA ARG A 443 13.71 41.15 25.04
C ARG A 443 12.80 41.83 26.06
N ASN A 444 12.85 41.34 27.29
CA ASN A 444 12.13 41.96 28.40
C ASN A 444 13.09 42.65 29.38
N SER A 445 12.58 43.66 30.10
CA SER A 445 13.32 44.34 31.17
C SER A 445 12.61 44.14 32.50
N THR A 446 13.35 43.77 33.53
CA THR A 446 12.84 43.67 34.90
C THR A 446 13.62 44.58 35.84
N THR A 447 12.94 45.08 36.88
CA THR A 447 13.57 45.92 37.91
C THR A 447 14.46 45.05 38.79
N CYS A 448 15.65 45.54 39.12
CA CYS A 448 16.55 44.79 40.00
C CYS A 448 16.03 44.77 41.44
N SER A 449 16.24 43.64 42.11
CA SER A 449 15.98 43.49 43.53
C SER A 449 16.94 44.35 44.37
N ILE A 450 16.58 44.62 45.63
CA ILE A 450 17.37 45.46 46.55
C ILE A 450 18.78 44.89 46.76
N LEU A 451 18.93 43.56 46.74
CA LEU A 451 20.21 42.86 46.88
C LEU A 451 21.09 42.95 45.61
N GLU A 452 20.49 43.17 44.44
CA GLU A 452 21.20 43.29 43.15
C GLU A 452 21.55 44.75 42.81
N ARG A 453 21.03 45.73 43.55
CA ARG A 453 21.43 47.14 43.42
C ARG A 453 22.76 47.29 44.12
N SER A 454 23.81 47.62 43.38
CA SER A 454 25.14 47.93 43.90
C SER A 454 25.03 48.75 45.19
N VAL A 455 25.54 48.23 46.30
CA VAL A 455 25.73 48.98 47.54
C VAL A 455 26.65 50.14 47.20
N LYS A 456 26.10 51.36 47.13
CA LYS A 456 26.92 52.57 47.22
C LYS A 456 27.26 52.73 48.70
N ASP A 457 28.55 52.78 49.00
CA ASP A 457 29.17 52.89 50.32
C ASP A 457 28.26 53.56 51.38
N PHE A 458 27.87 52.79 52.39
CA PHE A 458 27.29 53.35 53.61
C PHE A 458 28.44 53.75 54.54
N ALA A 459 28.73 55.05 54.60
CA ALA A 459 29.54 55.62 55.67
C ALA A 459 28.63 55.84 56.90
N VAL A 460 28.74 54.96 57.91
CA VAL A 460 28.16 55.21 59.23
C VAL A 460 29.16 56.03 60.03
N ARG A 461 28.85 57.30 60.30
CA ARG A 461 29.55 58.10 61.31
C ARG A 461 28.91 57.81 62.67
N PHE A 462 29.68 57.26 63.58
CA PHE A 462 29.37 57.32 65.01
C PHE A 462 29.91 58.65 65.55
N TYR A 463 29.07 59.37 66.29
CA TYR A 463 29.42 60.62 66.97
C TYR A 463 30.38 60.37 68.13
#